data_AF-A0AAP7LU20-F1
#
_entry.id   AF-A0AAP7LU20-F1
#
_cell.length_a   1.000
_cell.length_b   1.000
_cell.length_c   1.000
_cell.angle_alpha   90.00
_cell.angle_beta   90.00
_cell.angle_gamma   90.00
#
_symmetry.space_group_name_H-M   'P 1'
#
loop_
_entity.id
_entity.type
_entity.pdbx_description
1 polymer ?
#
loop_
_entity_poly.entity_id
_entity_poly.type
_entity_poly.pdbx_seq_one_letter_code
_entity_poly.pdbx_strand_id
1 'polypeptide(L)'
;MNKKLLVLSSTVAATGFLLGAGNGVIGNNTAHADTMNSQENNMNNNMQQQAIPMEQGMNDMQGNMNHSDMPTEQDMNDMQGNMNHSDMPMEQGMNDMQGNMMNSNMEETMMPYYNYTGYTTYDGHFTQDYDFVRALKYDNVMIDGYKVNTATNDKDVSTSKKVNDTMVDMNKDGQVVNITFDTKADTVSKAMFKEAHMSNHMSDEGQTENGSYMTYETNNGMYTAHFDEQGYLMKVMIS
;
A
#
# COMPACT_ATOMS: atom_id res chain seq x y z
N MET A 1 -5.72 42.46 27.18
CA MET A 1 -4.47 41.75 26.82
C MET A 1 -3.82 41.25 28.09
N ASN A 2 -3.70 39.93 28.28
CA ASN A 2 -2.88 39.33 29.34
C ASN A 2 -2.36 37.99 28.81
N LYS A 3 -1.10 37.98 28.37
CA LYS A 3 -0.38 36.76 28.00
C LYS A 3 0.16 36.15 29.30
N LYS A 4 -0.34 34.97 29.69
CA LYS A 4 0.31 34.17 30.73
C LYS A 4 1.24 33.17 30.05
N LEU A 5 2.51 33.34 30.37
CA LEU A 5 3.68 32.57 29.96
C LEU A 5 3.59 31.18 30.59
N LEU A 6 3.62 30.12 29.76
CA LEU A 6 3.76 28.74 30.24
C LEU A 6 5.26 28.44 30.33
N VAL A 7 5.77 28.25 31.55
CA VAL A 7 7.14 27.78 31.81
C VAL A 7 7.09 26.26 31.89
N LEU A 8 7.75 25.58 30.96
CA LEU A 8 7.93 24.13 30.98
C LEU A 8 9.21 23.82 31.75
N SER A 9 9.06 23.20 32.92
CA SER A 9 10.16 22.68 33.74
C SER A 9 10.53 21.29 33.21
N SER A 10 11.68 21.13 32.55
CA SER A 10 12.26 19.82 32.26
C SER A 10 13.19 19.41 33.40
N THR A 11 12.81 18.36 34.13
CA THR A 11 13.71 17.65 35.05
C THR A 11 14.62 16.74 34.24
N VAL A 12 15.93 17.02 34.27
CA VAL A 12 16.97 16.07 33.82
C VAL A 12 17.37 15.21 35.02
N ALA A 13 17.12 13.90 34.93
CA ALA A 13 17.65 12.93 35.86
C ALA A 13 19.13 12.67 35.53
N ALA A 14 20.03 13.30 36.27
CA ALA A 14 21.45 12.99 36.23
C ALA A 14 21.74 11.82 37.18
N THR A 15 21.83 10.60 36.65
CA THR A 15 22.44 9.47 37.36
C THR A 15 23.94 9.69 37.47
N GLY A 16 24.40 9.87 38.70
CA GLY A 16 25.80 10.12 39.02
C GLY A 16 26.71 8.92 38.77
N PHE A 17 27.91 9.21 38.27
CA PHE A 17 29.09 8.38 38.44
C PHE A 17 30.08 9.16 39.32
N LEU A 18 30.18 8.77 40.59
CA LEU A 18 31.31 9.13 41.44
C LEU A 18 32.43 8.11 41.19
N LEU A 19 33.55 8.58 40.64
CA LEU A 19 34.84 7.90 40.74
C LEU A 19 35.84 8.92 41.27
N GLY A 20 36.32 8.67 42.48
CA GLY A 20 37.34 9.45 43.14
C GLY A 20 38.75 8.90 42.92
N ALA A 21 39.69 9.73 43.35
CA ALA A 21 41.12 9.51 43.60
C ALA A 21 42.09 9.70 42.43
N GLY A 22 43.10 10.54 42.69
CA GLY A 22 44.42 10.38 42.08
C GLY A 22 45.09 11.66 41.60
N ASN A 23 45.61 12.50 42.50
CA ASN A 23 46.70 13.40 42.17
C ASN A 23 47.94 12.55 41.80
N GLY A 24 48.42 12.67 40.57
CA GLY A 24 49.58 11.90 40.08
C GLY A 24 50.28 12.60 38.93
N VAL A 25 51.45 13.13 39.25
CA VAL A 25 52.43 13.81 38.39
C VAL A 25 52.88 12.95 37.21
N ILE A 26 52.78 13.46 35.97
CA ILE A 26 53.59 13.07 34.79
C ILE A 26 53.60 14.34 33.89
N GLY A 27 54.69 15.00 33.54
CA GLY A 27 55.94 14.49 32.97
C GLY A 27 55.98 14.90 31.49
N ASN A 28 56.86 15.85 31.16
CA ASN A 28 57.05 16.50 29.86
C ASN A 28 57.06 15.55 28.64
N ASN A 29 56.51 15.99 27.51
CA ASN A 29 57.23 15.91 26.23
C ASN A 29 56.70 16.90 25.19
N THR A 30 57.65 17.64 24.61
CA THR A 30 57.53 18.56 23.47
C THR A 30 57.83 17.78 22.18
N ALA A 31 56.95 17.89 21.17
CA ALA A 31 57.23 17.84 19.72
C ALA A 31 55.86 17.75 18.99
N HIS A 32 55.43 18.72 18.19
CA HIS A 32 55.84 18.98 16.80
C HIS A 32 55.55 17.78 15.86
N ALA A 33 54.47 17.89 15.09
CA ALA A 33 54.20 17.18 13.82
C ALA A 33 53.11 18.00 13.11
N ASP A 34 53.46 18.79 12.10
CA ASP A 34 53.59 18.40 10.69
C ASP A 34 52.25 18.44 9.96
N THR A 35 52.10 19.55 9.24
CA THR A 35 51.25 19.77 8.08
C THR A 35 51.30 18.57 7.14
N MET A 36 50.16 17.92 6.89
CA MET A 36 49.99 17.07 5.71
C MET A 36 48.82 17.54 4.86
N ASN A 37 49.22 17.95 3.67
CA ASN A 37 48.49 18.35 2.49
C ASN A 37 47.73 17.14 1.90
N SER A 38 46.41 17.16 1.87
CA SER A 38 45.59 16.25 1.06
C SER A 38 45.10 17.00 -0.17
N GLN A 39 45.91 16.94 -1.20
CA GLN A 39 45.62 17.37 -2.56
C GLN A 39 44.89 16.21 -3.25
N GLU A 40 43.56 16.19 -3.13
CA GLU A 40 42.72 15.22 -3.86
C GLU A 40 42.20 15.78 -5.17
N ASN A 41 42.26 14.90 -6.16
CA ASN A 41 42.24 15.18 -7.57
C ASN A 41 40.85 15.59 -8.07
N ASN A 42 40.86 16.69 -8.81
CA ASN A 42 39.83 17.10 -9.74
C ASN A 42 39.74 16.08 -10.90
N MET A 43 38.64 15.34 -10.99
CA MET A 43 38.19 14.73 -12.25
C MET A 43 36.69 14.95 -12.45
N ASN A 44 36.41 16.10 -13.04
CA ASN A 44 35.26 16.43 -13.86
C ASN A 44 35.13 15.45 -15.04
N ASN A 45 33.98 14.75 -15.18
CA ASN A 45 33.57 14.13 -16.44
C ASN A 45 32.04 14.17 -16.60
N ASN A 46 31.61 15.23 -17.28
CA ASN A 46 30.74 15.21 -18.45
C ASN A 46 29.43 14.39 -18.41
N MET A 47 28.30 15.11 -18.28
CA MET A 47 26.99 14.68 -18.76
C MET A 47 27.02 14.42 -20.27
N GLN A 48 26.43 13.33 -20.75
CA GLN A 48 25.32 13.35 -21.74
C GLN A 48 24.99 11.97 -22.32
N GLN A 49 23.68 11.69 -22.28
CA GLN A 49 22.87 10.96 -23.26
C GLN A 49 23.13 9.46 -23.48
N GLN A 50 22.14 8.65 -23.11
CA GLN A 50 21.53 7.71 -24.07
C GLN A 50 20.07 7.48 -23.70
N ALA A 51 19.19 8.16 -24.42
CA ALA A 51 17.78 7.81 -24.54
C ALA A 51 17.69 6.46 -25.29
N ILE A 52 16.77 5.60 -24.85
CA ILE A 52 16.43 4.35 -25.54
C ILE A 52 15.33 4.70 -26.57
N PRO A 53 15.59 4.62 -27.89
CA PRO A 53 14.52 4.66 -28.88
C PRO A 53 13.83 3.29 -28.97
N MET A 54 12.52 3.25 -28.71
CA MET A 54 11.66 2.15 -29.16
C MET A 54 11.41 2.31 -30.66
N GLU A 55 12.14 1.56 -31.49
CA GLU A 55 11.86 1.46 -32.92
C GLU A 55 10.70 0.49 -33.18
N GLN A 56 9.67 1.00 -33.85
CA GLN A 56 8.63 0.23 -34.53
C GLN A 56 9.26 -0.56 -35.69
N GLY A 57 9.19 -1.89 -35.62
CA GLY A 57 9.50 -2.79 -36.72
C GLY A 57 8.24 -3.45 -37.27
N MET A 58 7.57 -2.79 -38.21
CA MET A 58 6.78 -3.47 -39.25
C MET A 58 7.75 -4.30 -40.11
N ASN A 59 7.49 -5.59 -40.26
CA ASN A 59 8.05 -6.37 -41.37
C ASN A 59 6.92 -7.19 -42.00
N ASP A 60 6.56 -6.75 -43.20
CA ASP A 60 5.76 -7.46 -44.17
C ASP A 60 6.44 -8.78 -44.55
N MET A 61 5.72 -9.89 -44.46
CA MET A 61 6.08 -11.13 -45.16
C MET A 61 4.93 -11.51 -46.09
N GLN A 62 4.96 -10.94 -47.28
CA GLN A 62 4.24 -11.41 -48.45
C GLN A 62 5.15 -12.32 -49.29
N GLY A 63 4.62 -13.48 -49.67
CA GLY A 63 4.92 -14.10 -50.96
C GLY A 63 5.80 -15.34 -50.94
N ASN A 64 5.18 -16.52 -50.87
CA ASN A 64 5.56 -17.61 -51.78
C ASN A 64 4.33 -18.45 -52.13
N MET A 65 3.74 -18.16 -53.29
CA MET A 65 2.73 -19.01 -53.93
C MET A 65 3.43 -20.23 -54.51
N ASN A 66 2.91 -21.43 -54.25
CA ASN A 66 3.16 -22.57 -55.13
C ASN A 66 1.82 -23.05 -55.69
N HIS A 67 1.73 -23.02 -57.02
CA HIS A 67 0.52 -23.19 -57.82
C HIS A 67 0.68 -24.49 -58.61
N SER A 68 -0.05 -25.54 -58.24
CA SER A 68 -0.30 -26.78 -59.02
C SER A 68 -1.42 -27.47 -58.22
N ASP A 69 -2.66 -27.65 -58.64
CA ASP A 69 -3.24 -27.81 -59.96
C ASP A 69 -4.71 -27.41 -59.89
N MET A 70 -5.23 -26.87 -60.99
CA MET A 70 -6.66 -26.75 -61.22
C MET A 70 -6.96 -27.51 -62.51
N PRO A 71 -8.04 -28.30 -62.53
CA PRO A 71 -8.90 -28.26 -63.69
C PRO A 71 -10.35 -27.98 -63.30
N THR A 72 -10.92 -27.03 -64.05
CA THR A 72 -12.31 -26.84 -64.48
C THR A 72 -13.04 -28.18 -64.70
N GLU A 73 -14.37 -28.34 -64.60
CA GLU A 73 -15.50 -27.51 -65.02
C GLU A 73 -16.80 -28.24 -64.59
N GLN A 74 -17.91 -27.50 -64.46
CA GLN A 74 -19.31 -27.91 -64.76
C GLN A 74 -19.88 -29.21 -64.12
N ASP A 75 -20.82 -29.07 -63.18
CA ASP A 75 -22.25 -29.29 -63.49
C ASP A 75 -23.18 -29.10 -62.28
N MET A 76 -24.19 -28.26 -62.51
CA MET A 76 -25.62 -28.42 -62.18
C MET A 76 -26.08 -28.80 -60.75
N ASN A 77 -26.72 -27.80 -60.14
CA ASN A 77 -28.11 -27.80 -59.66
C ASN A 77 -28.58 -28.72 -58.52
N ASP A 78 -29.41 -28.08 -57.68
CA ASP A 78 -30.48 -28.62 -56.83
C ASP A 78 -30.10 -29.15 -55.43
N MET A 79 -30.25 -28.29 -54.42
CA MET A 79 -31.42 -28.35 -53.51
C MET A 79 -31.34 -27.24 -52.44
N GLN A 80 -31.84 -26.06 -52.78
CA GLN A 80 -32.38 -25.11 -51.80
C GLN A 80 -33.73 -25.63 -51.29
N GLY A 81 -33.94 -25.42 -49.99
CA GLY A 81 -34.89 -26.16 -49.18
C GLY A 81 -36.38 -25.98 -49.45
N ASN A 82 -37.13 -26.88 -48.83
CA ASN A 82 -38.54 -26.72 -48.46
C ASN A 82 -38.91 -27.88 -47.53
N MET A 83 -39.13 -27.61 -46.24
CA MET A 83 -40.17 -28.35 -45.51
C MET A 83 -40.96 -27.36 -44.67
N ASN A 84 -42.01 -26.86 -45.31
CA ASN A 84 -43.14 -26.20 -44.72
C ASN A 84 -44.01 -27.21 -43.94
N HIS A 85 -44.64 -26.70 -42.88
CA HIS A 85 -45.57 -27.32 -41.94
C HIS A 85 -46.51 -28.42 -42.45
N SER A 86 -46.77 -29.42 -41.61
CA SER A 86 -48.13 -29.93 -41.30
C SER A 86 -48.14 -30.69 -39.96
N ASP A 87 -48.90 -30.16 -39.00
CA ASP A 87 -49.70 -30.86 -37.97
C ASP A 87 -49.03 -31.62 -36.81
N MET A 88 -48.86 -30.92 -35.67
CA MET A 88 -49.29 -31.45 -34.37
C MET A 88 -49.79 -30.30 -33.46
N PRO A 89 -51.06 -30.31 -33.03
CA PRO A 89 -51.59 -29.34 -32.07
C PRO A 89 -51.32 -29.83 -30.64
N MET A 90 -50.56 -29.06 -29.85
CA MET A 90 -50.78 -29.05 -28.41
C MET A 90 -51.11 -27.63 -27.97
N GLU A 91 -52.38 -27.49 -27.61
CA GLU A 91 -53.05 -26.34 -27.05
C GLU A 91 -52.42 -25.87 -25.72
N GLN A 92 -52.45 -24.54 -25.59
CA GLN A 92 -52.80 -23.80 -24.39
C GLN A 92 -51.86 -23.85 -23.19
N GLY A 93 -51.09 -22.76 -23.11
CA GLY A 93 -50.95 -22.03 -21.85
C GLY A 93 -49.50 -21.70 -21.50
N MET A 94 -49.02 -20.54 -21.94
CA MET A 94 -48.07 -19.65 -21.24
C MET A 94 -47.46 -18.66 -22.24
N ASN A 95 -48.26 -17.68 -22.68
CA ASN A 95 -47.75 -16.48 -23.35
C ASN A 95 -48.39 -15.29 -22.64
N ASP A 96 -47.78 -14.85 -21.53
CA ASP A 96 -48.00 -13.54 -20.89
C ASP A 96 -46.86 -13.21 -19.89
N MET A 97 -45.61 -13.59 -20.19
CA MET A 97 -44.47 -13.17 -19.38
C MET A 97 -43.29 -12.68 -20.22
N GLN A 98 -43.59 -12.08 -21.37
CA GLN A 98 -42.62 -11.29 -22.13
C GLN A 98 -42.86 -9.80 -21.85
N GLY A 99 -41.97 -9.21 -21.06
CA GLY A 99 -41.79 -7.76 -21.03
C GLY A 99 -41.94 -7.09 -19.66
N ASN A 100 -41.10 -7.45 -18.68
CA ASN A 100 -40.57 -6.46 -17.71
C ASN A 100 -39.54 -7.03 -16.70
N MET A 101 -38.48 -7.69 -17.17
CA MET A 101 -37.26 -7.83 -16.35
C MET A 101 -36.00 -7.65 -17.22
N MET A 102 -35.91 -6.51 -17.90
CA MET A 102 -34.61 -5.85 -17.95
C MET A 102 -34.31 -5.41 -16.52
N ASN A 103 -33.78 -6.35 -15.74
CA ASN A 103 -33.29 -6.06 -14.42
C ASN A 103 -31.97 -5.30 -14.58
N SER A 104 -32.09 -4.00 -14.85
CA SER A 104 -31.09 -3.00 -14.56
C SER A 104 -30.92 -2.93 -13.03
N ASN A 105 -30.42 -4.00 -12.43
CA ASN A 105 -29.88 -3.94 -11.09
C ASN A 105 -28.51 -3.29 -11.24
N MET A 106 -28.53 -1.96 -11.20
CA MET A 106 -27.58 -1.14 -10.47
C MET A 106 -26.49 -2.00 -9.82
N GLU A 107 -25.26 -1.96 -10.36
CA GLU A 107 -24.09 -2.34 -9.58
C GLU A 107 -24.14 -1.48 -8.32
N GLU A 108 -24.70 -2.00 -7.23
CA GLU A 108 -24.46 -1.43 -5.92
C GLU A 108 -22.94 -1.51 -5.75
N THR A 109 -22.28 -0.36 -5.87
CA THR A 109 -20.85 -0.24 -5.65
C THR A 109 -20.63 -0.59 -4.18
N MET A 110 -20.37 -1.86 -3.88
CA MET A 110 -20.11 -2.32 -2.53
C MET A 110 -18.86 -1.60 -2.03
N MET A 111 -18.96 -0.92 -0.89
CA MET A 111 -17.81 -0.28 -0.26
C MET A 111 -16.80 -1.39 0.09
N PRO A 112 -15.53 -1.27 -0.35
CA PRO A 112 -14.49 -2.24 -0.02
C PRO A 112 -14.42 -2.46 1.49
N TYR A 113 -14.20 -3.71 1.89
CA TYR A 113 -14.14 -4.14 3.28
C TYR A 113 -13.05 -5.19 3.44
N TYR A 114 -12.37 -5.18 4.59
CA TYR A 114 -11.38 -6.19 4.93
C TYR A 114 -11.45 -6.54 6.42
N ASN A 115 -11.35 -7.84 6.74
CA ASN A 115 -11.29 -8.32 8.12
C ASN A 115 -10.02 -9.14 8.33
N TYR A 116 -9.14 -8.65 9.20
CA TYR A 116 -8.03 -9.43 9.71
C TYR A 116 -8.40 -10.04 11.07
N THR A 117 -8.05 -11.30 11.29
CA THR A 117 -8.20 -11.93 12.61
C THR A 117 -6.98 -12.82 12.88
N GLY A 118 -6.32 -12.59 14.01
CA GLY A 118 -5.13 -13.33 14.42
C GLY A 118 -3.94 -12.44 14.73
N TYR A 119 -2.74 -13.00 14.59
CA TYR A 119 -1.49 -12.31 14.90
C TYR A 119 -0.89 -11.67 13.64
N THR A 120 -0.89 -10.34 13.55
CA THR A 120 -0.34 -9.56 12.42
C THR A 120 1.16 -9.77 12.21
N THR A 121 1.85 -10.25 13.25
CA THR A 121 3.27 -10.63 13.19
C THR A 121 3.51 -12.03 12.57
N TYR A 122 2.48 -12.83 12.30
CA TYR A 122 2.62 -14.15 11.68
C TYR A 122 2.95 -14.07 10.18
N ASP A 123 2.30 -13.13 9.49
CA ASP A 123 2.52 -12.83 8.08
C ASP A 123 2.34 -11.33 7.88
N GLY A 124 3.35 -10.63 7.34
CA GLY A 124 3.26 -9.20 7.05
C GLY A 124 2.60 -8.88 5.71
N HIS A 125 2.53 -9.86 4.78
CA HIS A 125 2.10 -9.63 3.40
C HIS A 125 0.63 -9.27 3.26
N PHE A 126 -0.21 -9.56 4.27
CA PHE A 126 -1.61 -9.13 4.24
C PHE A 126 -1.76 -7.61 4.12
N THR A 127 -0.74 -6.85 4.55
CA THR A 127 -0.75 -5.40 4.41
C THR A 127 -0.67 -4.95 2.95
N GLN A 128 -0.36 -5.85 2.02
CA GLN A 128 -0.31 -5.61 0.57
C GLN A 128 -1.53 -6.17 -0.14
N ASP A 129 -2.43 -6.88 0.58
CA ASP A 129 -3.63 -7.45 -0.01
C ASP A 129 -4.44 -6.33 -0.67
N TYR A 130 -4.82 -6.56 -1.92
CA TYR A 130 -5.57 -5.60 -2.72
C TYR A 130 -6.83 -5.09 -1.98
N ASP A 131 -7.55 -6.02 -1.34
CA ASP A 131 -8.76 -5.68 -0.59
C ASP A 131 -8.46 -4.93 0.71
N PHE A 132 -7.33 -5.21 1.38
CA PHE A 132 -6.89 -4.45 2.55
C PHE A 132 -6.55 -3.01 2.18
N VAL A 133 -5.73 -2.80 1.14
CA VAL A 133 -5.34 -1.47 0.65
C VAL A 133 -6.57 -0.64 0.27
N ARG A 134 -7.53 -1.26 -0.42
CA ARG A 134 -8.78 -0.60 -0.79
C ARG A 134 -9.64 -0.30 0.43
N ALA A 135 -9.81 -1.25 1.34
CA ALA A 135 -10.62 -1.06 2.54
C ALA A 135 -10.08 0.07 3.44
N LEU A 136 -8.75 0.25 3.50
CA LEU A 136 -8.12 1.39 4.20
C LEU A 136 -8.64 2.73 3.65
N LYS A 137 -8.62 2.92 2.33
CA LYS A 137 -9.11 4.15 1.68
C LYS A 137 -10.54 4.50 2.09
N TYR A 138 -11.38 3.49 2.32
CA TYR A 138 -12.80 3.65 2.66
C TYR A 138 -13.12 3.54 4.16
N ASP A 139 -12.13 3.63 5.05
CA ASP A 139 -12.33 3.54 6.51
C ASP A 139 -13.02 2.25 6.96
N ASN A 140 -12.73 1.14 6.27
CA ASN A 140 -13.51 -0.08 6.39
C ASN A 140 -12.66 -1.34 6.58
N VAL A 141 -11.56 -1.20 7.30
CA VAL A 141 -10.75 -2.31 7.82
C VAL A 141 -11.19 -2.65 9.23
N MET A 142 -11.34 -3.95 9.50
CA MET A 142 -11.43 -4.51 10.84
C MET A 142 -10.18 -5.31 11.16
N ILE A 143 -9.62 -5.12 12.35
CA ILE A 143 -8.55 -5.96 12.91
C ILE A 143 -9.07 -6.54 14.23
N ASP A 144 -9.12 -7.87 14.32
CA ASP A 144 -9.61 -8.60 15.50
C ASP A 144 -10.99 -8.15 16.00
N GLY A 145 -11.88 -7.81 15.05
CA GLY A 145 -13.24 -7.34 15.33
C GLY A 145 -13.35 -5.88 15.74
N TYR A 146 -12.27 -5.10 15.70
CA TYR A 146 -12.28 -3.67 15.96
C TYR A 146 -12.12 -2.86 14.69
N LYS A 147 -12.81 -1.72 14.62
CA LYS A 147 -12.71 -0.74 13.54
C LYS A 147 -12.55 0.65 14.13
N VAL A 148 -11.65 1.45 13.57
CA VAL A 148 -11.51 2.87 13.91
C VAL A 148 -12.78 3.62 13.55
N ASN A 149 -13.31 4.39 14.50
CA ASN A 149 -14.40 5.32 14.23
C ASN A 149 -13.81 6.64 13.71
N THR A 150 -13.57 6.72 12.41
CA THR A 150 -12.97 7.91 11.79
C THR A 150 -13.85 9.15 11.90
N ALA A 151 -15.17 8.97 12.01
CA ALA A 151 -16.16 10.04 12.14
C ALA A 151 -16.26 10.67 13.55
N THR A 152 -15.55 10.16 14.56
CA THR A 152 -15.59 10.77 15.89
C THR A 152 -14.79 12.07 15.95
N ASN A 153 -15.32 13.05 16.70
CA ASN A 153 -14.63 14.31 16.96
C ASN A 153 -13.67 14.22 18.16
N ASP A 154 -13.84 13.23 19.04
CA ASP A 154 -12.97 13.02 20.19
C ASP A 154 -11.93 11.95 19.85
N LYS A 155 -10.75 12.41 19.44
CA LYS A 155 -9.60 11.57 19.05
C LYS A 155 -8.63 11.34 20.22
N ASP A 156 -8.91 11.89 21.41
CA ASP A 156 -8.02 11.76 22.56
C ASP A 156 -8.06 10.34 23.11
N VAL A 157 -6.90 9.69 23.19
CA VAL A 157 -6.79 8.34 23.76
C VAL A 157 -7.00 8.42 25.26
N SER A 158 -8.03 7.71 25.76
CA SER A 158 -8.31 7.59 27.19
C SER A 158 -7.96 6.21 27.73
N THR A 159 -8.15 5.15 26.94
CA THR A 159 -7.86 3.78 27.34
C THR A 159 -7.31 2.99 26.17
N SER A 160 -6.50 1.97 26.47
CA SER A 160 -5.91 1.08 25.47
C SER A 160 -6.08 -0.36 25.90
N LYS A 161 -6.29 -1.27 24.95
CA LYS A 161 -6.33 -2.71 25.22
C LYS A 161 -5.62 -3.50 24.13
N LYS A 162 -4.88 -4.53 24.54
CA LYS A 162 -4.16 -5.41 23.62
C LYS A 162 -5.06 -6.59 23.27
N VAL A 163 -5.20 -6.86 21.98
CA VAL A 163 -5.91 -8.01 21.41
C VAL A 163 -4.92 -8.68 20.48
N ASN A 164 -4.56 -9.93 20.75
CA ASN A 164 -3.41 -10.58 20.10
C ASN A 164 -2.14 -9.72 20.20
N ASP A 165 -1.57 -9.32 19.06
CA ASP A 165 -0.45 -8.38 18.91
C ASP A 165 -0.88 -6.97 18.49
N THR A 166 -2.19 -6.70 18.42
CA THR A 166 -2.76 -5.40 18.07
C THR A 166 -3.12 -4.59 19.32
N MET A 167 -2.84 -3.29 19.28
CA MET A 167 -3.26 -2.29 20.26
C MET A 167 -4.50 -1.55 19.76
N VAL A 168 -5.57 -1.57 20.56
CA VAL A 168 -6.82 -0.84 20.28
C VAL A 168 -6.94 0.29 21.28
N ASP A 169 -6.84 1.52 20.79
CA ASP A 169 -6.99 2.74 21.57
C ASP A 169 -8.40 3.29 21.46
N MET A 170 -8.97 3.69 22.59
CA MET A 170 -10.32 4.20 22.69
C MET A 170 -10.35 5.55 23.39
N ASN A 171 -11.25 6.42 22.96
CA ASN A 171 -11.57 7.65 23.67
C ASN A 171 -12.36 7.37 24.96
N LYS A 172 -12.65 8.42 25.72
CA LYS A 172 -13.40 8.32 26.99
C LYS A 172 -14.81 7.73 26.85
N ASP A 173 -15.38 7.82 25.65
CA ASP A 173 -16.72 7.30 25.31
C ASP A 173 -16.68 5.84 24.84
N GLY A 174 -15.49 5.22 24.82
CA GLY A 174 -15.28 3.84 24.40
C GLY A 174 -15.26 3.62 22.90
N GLN A 175 -15.19 4.70 22.10
CA GLN A 175 -15.07 4.60 20.65
C GLN A 175 -13.61 4.36 20.27
N VAL A 176 -13.36 3.45 19.34
CA VAL A 176 -12.00 3.16 18.84
C VAL A 176 -11.50 4.35 18.04
N VAL A 177 -10.38 4.92 18.43
CA VAL A 177 -9.75 6.07 17.76
C VAL A 177 -8.47 5.69 17.02
N ASN A 178 -7.73 4.68 17.51
CA ASN A 178 -6.60 4.12 16.78
C ASN A 178 -6.59 2.59 16.86
N ILE A 179 -6.07 1.98 15.81
CA ILE A 179 -5.63 0.59 15.81
C ILE A 179 -4.16 0.59 15.39
N THR A 180 -3.28 0.04 16.23
CA THR A 180 -1.85 -0.08 15.94
C THR A 180 -1.43 -1.53 16.01
N PHE A 181 -0.71 -2.01 15.01
CA PHE A 181 -0.20 -3.38 14.99
C PHE A 181 1.22 -3.43 14.43
N ASP A 182 2.02 -4.34 14.97
CA ASP A 182 3.33 -4.66 14.44
C ASP A 182 3.18 -5.67 13.28
N THR A 183 4.13 -5.66 12.36
CA THR A 183 4.18 -6.61 11.25
C THR A 183 5.36 -7.57 11.39
N LYS A 184 5.32 -8.68 10.67
CA LYS A 184 6.45 -9.61 10.64
C LYS A 184 7.70 -8.90 10.12
N ALA A 185 8.77 -8.91 10.93
CA ALA A 185 10.06 -8.32 10.57
C ALA A 185 10.60 -8.91 9.26
N ASP A 186 11.36 -8.11 8.51
CA ASP A 186 12.08 -8.51 7.30
C ASP A 186 11.22 -9.10 6.16
N THR A 187 9.90 -8.87 6.15
CA THR A 187 9.00 -9.44 5.11
C THR A 187 8.56 -8.44 4.05
N VAL A 188 8.17 -7.24 4.44
CA VAL A 188 7.58 -6.24 3.53
C VAL A 188 8.53 -5.07 3.45
N SER A 189 9.15 -4.86 2.30
CA SER A 189 10.00 -3.69 2.11
C SER A 189 9.16 -2.42 1.91
N LYS A 190 9.75 -1.26 2.18
CA LYS A 190 9.18 0.06 1.91
C LYS A 190 8.77 0.22 0.44
N ALA A 191 9.54 -0.35 -0.49
CA ALA A 191 9.20 -0.34 -1.91
C ALA A 191 7.93 -1.15 -2.20
N MET A 192 7.83 -2.38 -1.67
CA MET A 192 6.63 -3.22 -1.81
C MET A 192 5.40 -2.56 -1.21
N PHE A 193 5.53 -1.96 -0.03
CA PHE A 193 4.44 -1.22 0.59
C PHE A 193 4.02 -0.02 -0.27
N LYS A 194 4.97 0.80 -0.73
CA LYS A 194 4.68 1.98 -1.55
C LYS A 194 3.99 1.61 -2.86
N GLU A 195 4.41 0.52 -3.50
CA GLU A 195 3.80 -0.01 -4.72
C GLU A 195 2.37 -0.49 -4.47
N ALA A 196 2.14 -1.33 -3.46
CA ALA A 196 0.80 -1.84 -3.16
C ALA A 196 -0.19 -0.71 -2.81
N HIS A 197 0.27 0.34 -2.15
CA HIS A 197 -0.57 1.47 -1.70
C HIS A 197 -0.61 2.65 -2.69
N MET A 198 -0.08 2.50 -3.91
CA MET A 198 0.02 3.61 -4.89
C MET A 198 -1.33 4.20 -5.34
N SER A 199 -2.44 3.48 -5.13
CA SER A 199 -3.80 3.97 -5.43
C SER A 199 -4.36 4.91 -4.36
N ASN A 200 -3.72 4.98 -3.20
CA ASN A 200 -4.13 5.83 -2.08
C ASN A 200 -3.29 7.12 -2.09
N HIS A 201 -3.87 8.21 -1.59
CA HIS A 201 -3.17 9.49 -1.57
C HIS A 201 -2.16 9.52 -0.42
N MET A 202 -0.87 9.55 -0.73
CA MET A 202 0.18 9.74 0.25
C MET A 202 0.28 11.22 0.60
N SER A 203 0.04 11.57 1.87
CA SER A 203 0.04 12.95 2.36
C SER A 203 1.35 13.36 3.01
N ASP A 204 2.13 12.41 3.53
CA ASP A 204 3.41 12.69 4.17
C ASP A 204 4.39 11.51 4.07
N GLU A 205 5.69 11.82 4.10
CA GLU A 205 6.78 10.86 4.16
C GLU A 205 7.99 11.51 4.86
N GLY A 206 8.63 10.78 5.78
CA GLY A 206 9.76 11.33 6.51
C GLY A 206 10.67 10.30 7.15
N GLN A 207 11.74 10.79 7.77
CA GLN A 207 12.68 10.00 8.57
C GLN A 207 12.33 10.10 10.06
N THR A 208 12.71 9.08 10.82
CA THR A 208 12.65 9.02 12.28
C THR A 208 14.04 8.67 12.80
N GLU A 209 14.24 8.70 14.12
CA GLU A 209 15.52 8.28 14.71
C GLU A 209 15.91 6.83 14.34
N ASN A 210 14.91 5.94 14.16
CA ASN A 210 15.11 4.51 13.98
C ASN A 210 14.51 3.98 12.66
N GLY A 211 14.50 4.80 11.61
CA GLY A 211 13.95 4.41 10.30
C GLY A 211 13.13 5.50 9.63
N SER A 212 12.02 5.15 8.99
CA SER A 212 11.19 6.11 8.24
C SER A 212 9.69 5.86 8.37
N TYR A 213 8.87 6.78 7.87
CA TYR A 213 7.42 6.61 7.84
C TYR A 213 6.81 7.10 6.53
N MET A 214 5.62 6.59 6.22
CA MET A 214 4.75 7.05 5.14
C MET A 214 3.32 7.15 5.66
N THR A 215 2.66 8.25 5.38
CA THR A 215 1.29 8.52 5.79
C THR A 215 0.41 8.67 4.56
N TYR A 216 -0.75 8.04 4.62
CA TYR A 216 -1.74 8.04 3.56
C TYR A 216 -3.08 8.50 4.10
N GLU A 217 -3.80 9.25 3.27
CA GLU A 217 -5.17 9.64 3.54
C GLU A 217 -6.15 8.50 3.25
N THR A 218 -7.19 8.49 4.06
CA THR A 218 -8.42 7.72 3.84
C THR A 218 -9.55 8.73 3.60
N ASN A 219 -10.80 8.28 3.47
CA ASN A 219 -11.92 9.22 3.27
C ASN A 219 -12.12 10.16 4.47
N ASN A 220 -11.94 9.69 5.70
CA ASN A 220 -12.23 10.48 6.90
C ASN A 220 -11.11 10.45 7.97
N GLY A 221 -9.96 9.86 7.66
CA GLY A 221 -8.84 9.70 8.58
C GLY A 221 -7.52 9.45 7.85
N MET A 222 -6.61 8.71 8.47
CA MET A 222 -5.29 8.44 7.92
C MET A 222 -4.75 7.09 8.40
N TYR A 223 -3.76 6.57 7.69
CA TYR A 223 -2.92 5.50 8.23
C TYR A 223 -1.44 5.81 7.99
N THR A 224 -0.61 5.44 8.95
CA THR A 224 0.83 5.63 8.92
C THR A 224 1.54 4.29 9.03
N ALA A 225 2.39 4.01 8.05
CA ALA A 225 3.30 2.88 8.03
C ALA A 225 4.68 3.33 8.49
N HIS A 226 5.27 2.57 9.42
CA HIS A 226 6.61 2.79 9.93
C HIS A 226 7.53 1.68 9.46
N PHE A 227 8.71 2.08 9.01
CA PHE A 227 9.75 1.20 8.51
C PHE A 227 10.98 1.33 9.40
N ASP A 228 11.68 0.21 9.63
CA ASP A 228 12.96 0.20 10.34
C ASP A 228 14.08 0.87 9.51
N GLU A 229 15.29 0.89 10.07
CA GLU A 229 16.48 1.44 9.43
C GLU A 229 16.87 0.70 8.13
N GLN A 230 16.51 -0.58 8.00
CA GLN A 230 16.74 -1.39 6.82
C GLN A 230 15.66 -1.18 5.75
N GLY A 231 14.58 -0.47 6.09
CA GLY A 231 13.46 -0.17 5.21
C GLY A 231 12.40 -1.27 5.16
N TYR A 232 12.30 -2.13 6.17
CA TYR A 232 11.20 -3.10 6.29
C TYR A 232 10.08 -2.56 7.17
N LEU A 233 8.84 -2.88 6.79
CA LEU A 233 7.65 -2.52 7.53
C LEU A 233 7.70 -3.17 8.92
N MET A 234 7.55 -2.33 9.93
CA MET A 234 7.58 -2.73 11.33
C MET A 234 6.21 -2.57 11.98
N LYS A 235 5.49 -1.50 11.64
CA LYS A 235 4.26 -1.11 12.34
C LYS A 235 3.34 -0.31 11.44
N VAL A 236 2.04 -0.52 11.59
CA VAL A 236 0.99 0.29 10.96
C VAL A 236 0.06 0.83 12.04
N MET A 237 -0.29 2.10 11.93
CA MET A 237 -1.29 2.79 12.75
C MET A 237 -2.41 3.30 11.84
N ILE A 238 -3.67 3.02 12.19
CA ILE A 238 -4.89 3.48 11.51
C ILE A 238 -5.64 4.42 12.46
N SER A 239 -6.11 5.58 11.98
CA SER A 239 -6.65 6.70 12.80
C SER A 239 -7.80 7.48 12.14
#